data_AF-A0A2G1WKA3-F1
#
_entry.id   AF-A0A2G1WKA3-F1
#
_cell.length_a   1.000
_cell.length_b   1.000
_cell.length_c   1.000
_cell.angle_alpha   90.00
_cell.angle_beta   90.00
_cell.angle_gamma   90.00
#
_symmetry.space_group_name_H-M   'P 1'
#
loop_
_entity.id
_entity.type
_entity.pdbx_description
1 polymer ?
#
loop_
_entity_poly.entity_id
_entity_poly.type
_entity_poly.pdbx_seq_one_letter_code
_entity_poly.pdbx_strand_id
1 'polypeptide(L)'
;MNARPVAALGVALTTFLVVTALLTDLLAARIAFSAIVGLPVGLVAGAASGIATWTRLWGVSRARPHLLGTAAFGYALLAVAAVSYSVPPARRFVSVETAVPFAAVCAIAAFLLARRYATRIA
;
A
#
# COMPACT_ATOMS: atom_id res chain seq x y z
N MET A 1 -8.77 17.31 8.71
CA MET A 1 -7.60 16.49 9.12
C MET A 1 -6.55 16.60 8.02
N ASN A 2 -5.27 16.68 8.37
CA ASN A 2 -4.20 16.82 7.39
C ASN A 2 -3.99 15.48 6.66
N ALA A 3 -4.26 15.40 5.35
CA ALA A 3 -4.21 14.13 4.60
C ALA A 3 -2.78 13.70 4.22
N ARG A 4 -1.80 14.59 4.41
CA ARG A 4 -0.37 14.37 4.16
C ARG A 4 0.21 13.13 4.88
N PRO A 5 0.05 12.96 6.22
CA PRO A 5 0.49 11.74 6.92
C PRO A 5 -0.15 10.47 6.40
N VAL A 6 -1.44 10.52 6.12
CA VAL A 6 -2.20 9.35 5.65
C VAL A 6 -1.67 8.89 4.30
N ALA A 7 -1.43 9.83 3.38
CA ALA A 7 -0.86 9.50 2.08
C ALA A 7 0.58 8.98 2.18
N ALA A 8 1.43 9.64 2.98
CA ALA A 8 2.82 9.21 3.13
C ALA A 8 2.94 7.81 3.74
N LEU A 9 2.18 7.52 4.80
CA LEU A 9 2.17 6.21 5.44
C LEU A 9 1.57 5.14 4.54
N GLY A 10 0.44 5.42 3.87
CA GLY A 10 -0.16 4.44 2.98
C GLY A 10 0.70 4.15 1.75
N VAL A 11 1.37 5.17 1.17
CA VAL A 11 2.34 4.96 0.08
C VAL A 11 3.51 4.11 0.55
N ALA A 12 4.10 4.46 1.70
CA ALA A 12 5.19 3.68 2.29
C ALA A 12 4.81 2.21 2.48
N LEU A 13 3.61 1.97 3.00
CA LEU A 13 3.09 0.64 3.26
C LEU A 13 2.82 -0.13 1.96
N THR A 14 2.27 0.54 0.95
CA THR A 14 2.05 -0.06 -0.37
C THR A 14 3.37 -0.45 -1.03
N THR A 15 4.34 0.45 -1.04
CA THR A 15 5.66 0.19 -1.61
C THR A 15 6.38 -0.92 -0.85
N PHE A 16 6.31 -0.93 0.49
CA PHE A 16 6.83 -2.02 1.31
C PHE A 16 6.27 -3.37 0.87
N LEU A 17 4.94 -3.50 0.84
CA LEU A 17 4.28 -4.77 0.50
C LEU A 17 4.63 -5.25 -0.91
N VAL A 18 4.58 -4.34 -1.90
CA VAL A 18 4.85 -4.69 -3.30
C VAL A 18 6.32 -5.10 -3.49
N VAL A 19 7.27 -4.32 -2.95
CA VAL A 19 8.69 -4.61 -3.10
C VAL A 19 9.07 -5.89 -2.38
N THR A 20 8.56 -6.10 -1.16
CA THR A 20 8.79 -7.35 -0.42
C THR A 20 8.22 -8.54 -1.18
N ALA A 21 6.95 -8.49 -1.60
CA ALA A 21 6.33 -9.60 -2.32
C ALA A 21 7.09 -9.94 -3.61
N LEU A 22 7.41 -8.92 -4.42
CA LEU A 22 8.10 -9.11 -5.69
C LEU A 22 9.50 -9.67 -5.51
N LEU A 23 10.28 -9.15 -4.56
CA LEU A 23 11.62 -9.68 -4.30
C LEU A 23 11.57 -11.09 -3.71
N THR A 24 10.66 -11.35 -2.77
CA THR A 24 10.51 -12.69 -2.19
C THR A 24 10.12 -13.71 -3.24
N ASP A 25 9.24 -13.37 -4.18
CA ASP A 25 8.81 -14.24 -5.27
C ASP A 25 9.95 -14.50 -6.28
N LEU A 26 10.64 -13.44 -6.73
CA LEU A 26 11.80 -13.57 -7.62
C LEU A 26 12.94 -14.38 -7.02
N LEU A 27 13.17 -14.25 -5.70
CA LEU A 27 14.22 -14.99 -5.00
C LEU A 27 13.75 -16.38 -4.56
N ALA A 28 12.45 -16.69 -4.55
CA ALA A 28 11.94 -17.98 -4.07
C ALA A 28 12.51 -19.15 -4.90
N ALA A 29 12.74 -18.94 -6.19
CA ALA A 29 13.37 -19.93 -7.07
C ALA A 29 14.88 -20.11 -6.84
N ARG A 30 15.53 -19.23 -6.07
CA ARG A 30 16.99 -19.16 -5.90
C ARG A 30 17.45 -19.42 -4.47
N ILE A 31 16.64 -19.06 -3.47
CA ILE A 31 17.03 -19.03 -2.06
C ILE A 31 15.85 -19.51 -1.21
N ALA A 32 16.07 -20.55 -0.39
CA ALA A 32 15.06 -21.10 0.53
C ALA A 32 14.51 -20.07 1.54
N PHE A 33 15.30 -19.03 1.83
CA PHE A 33 14.97 -17.93 2.72
C PHE A 33 14.88 -16.58 1.99
N SER A 34 14.19 -16.53 0.85
CA SER A 34 13.99 -15.31 0.07
C SER A 34 13.35 -14.16 0.86
N ALA A 35 12.56 -14.47 1.89
CA ALA A 35 11.96 -13.49 2.79
C ALA A 35 13.00 -12.69 3.61
N ILE A 36 14.17 -13.28 3.92
CA ILE A 36 15.24 -12.60 4.67
C ILE A 36 15.78 -11.38 3.91
N VAL A 37 15.75 -11.43 2.57
CA VAL A 37 16.18 -10.32 1.72
C VAL A 37 15.01 -9.41 1.34
N GLY A 38 13.86 -9.98 1.01
CA GLY A 38 12.69 -9.21 0.57
C GLY A 38 12.13 -8.26 1.64
N LEU A 39 12.11 -8.68 2.91
CA LEU A 39 11.57 -7.86 4.01
C LEU A 39 12.42 -6.61 4.30
N PRO A 40 13.75 -6.68 4.51
CA PRO A 40 14.56 -5.49 4.74
C PRO A 40 14.57 -4.54 3.54
N VAL A 41 14.68 -5.07 2.31
CA VAL A 41 14.70 -4.23 1.10
C VAL A 41 13.37 -3.53 0.91
N GLY A 42 12.25 -4.25 1.09
CA GLY A 42 10.93 -3.64 1.08
C GLY A 42 10.78 -2.56 2.14
N LEU A 43 11.32 -2.76 3.35
CA LEU A 43 11.24 -1.77 4.42
C LEU A 43 11.95 -0.47 4.05
N VAL A 44 13.16 -0.58 3.50
CA VAL A 44 13.93 0.59 3.03
C VAL A 44 13.20 1.30 1.89
N ALA A 45 12.66 0.54 0.92
CA ALA A 45 11.91 1.12 -0.19
C ALA A 45 10.60 1.80 0.27
N GLY A 46 9.90 1.19 1.22
CA GLY A 46 8.71 1.76 1.87
C GLY A 46 9.04 3.05 2.60
N ALA A 47 10.09 3.06 3.43
CA ALA A 47 10.52 4.28 4.13
C ALA A 47 10.91 5.40 3.15
N ALA A 48 11.70 5.08 2.12
CA ALA A 48 12.13 6.05 1.11
C ALA A 48 10.94 6.67 0.35
N SER A 49 9.98 5.84 -0.07
CA SER A 49 8.78 6.31 -0.77
C SER A 49 7.86 7.14 0.13
N GLY A 50 7.72 6.78 1.41
CA GLY A 50 7.00 7.59 2.40
C GLY A 50 7.63 8.96 2.61
N ILE A 51 8.96 9.01 2.80
CA ILE A 51 9.71 10.27 2.94
C ILE A 51 9.59 11.12 1.68
N ALA A 52 9.75 10.54 0.49
CA ALA A 52 9.59 11.24 -0.78
C ALA A 52 8.16 11.79 -0.94
N THR A 53 7.16 11.02 -0.50
CA THR A 53 5.75 11.43 -0.52
C THR A 53 5.52 12.62 0.39
N TRP A 54 6.02 12.54 1.63
CA TRP A 54 5.87 13.59 2.61
C TRP A 54 6.59 14.87 2.19
N THR A 55 7.86 14.78 1.79
CA THR A 55 8.75 15.94 1.58
C THR A 55 8.57 16.62 0.23
N ARG A 56 8.28 15.86 -0.84
CA ARG A 56 8.21 16.38 -2.21
C ARG A 56 6.85 16.20 -2.87
N LEU A 57 6.35 14.96 -2.96
CA LEU A 57 5.22 14.67 -3.85
C LEU A 57 3.89 15.27 -3.36
N TRP A 58 3.70 15.43 -2.05
CA TRP A 58 2.48 16.04 -1.51
C TRP A 58 2.28 17.51 -1.93
N GLY A 59 3.38 18.24 -2.16
CA GLY A 59 3.36 19.62 -2.63
C GLY A 59 2.80 19.76 -4.05
N VAL A 60 2.78 18.68 -4.83
CA VAL A 60 2.25 18.66 -6.20
C VAL A 60 0.76 18.33 -6.15
N SER A 61 -0.10 19.35 -6.30
CA SER A 61 -1.57 19.19 -6.23
C SER A 61 -2.12 18.12 -7.17
N ARG A 62 -1.49 17.96 -8.36
CA ARG A 62 -1.88 16.94 -9.34
C ARG A 62 -1.52 15.51 -8.92
N ALA A 63 -0.53 15.32 -8.04
CA ALA A 63 -0.12 14.00 -7.56
C ALA A 63 -1.01 13.47 -6.43
N ARG A 64 -1.69 14.35 -5.68
CA ARG A 64 -2.48 13.98 -4.48
C ARG A 64 -3.51 12.87 -4.71
N PRO A 65 -4.32 12.87 -5.79
CA PRO A 65 -5.27 11.79 -6.03
C PRO A 65 -4.58 10.44 -6.23
N HIS A 66 -3.45 10.43 -6.95
CA HIS A 66 -2.66 9.22 -7.18
C HIS A 66 -2.06 8.70 -5.87
N LEU A 67 -1.49 9.58 -5.04
CA LEU A 67 -0.91 9.23 -3.74
C LEU A 67 -1.95 8.66 -2.77
N LEU A 68 -3.18 9.18 -2.80
CA LEU A 68 -4.27 8.67 -1.96
C LEU A 68 -4.83 7.35 -2.47
N GLY A 69 -4.91 7.17 -3.80
CA GLY A 69 -5.27 5.89 -4.41
C GLY A 69 -4.25 4.80 -4.07
N THR A 70 -2.96 5.08 -4.23
CA THR A 70 -1.90 4.13 -3.85
C THR A 70 -1.92 3.86 -2.35
N ALA A 71 -2.06 4.89 -1.50
CA ALA A 71 -2.19 4.71 -0.06
C ALA A 71 -3.35 3.78 0.33
N ALA A 72 -4.52 3.94 -0.30
CA ALA A 72 -5.69 3.11 -0.03
C ALA A 72 -5.46 1.64 -0.40
N PHE A 73 -4.67 1.34 -1.42
CA PHE A 73 -4.30 -0.03 -1.78
C PHE A 73 -3.59 -0.74 -0.62
N GLY A 74 -2.51 -0.13 -0.10
CA GLY A 74 -1.76 -0.69 1.02
C GLY A 74 -2.62 -0.85 2.26
N TYR A 75 -3.41 0.17 2.62
CA TYR A 75 -4.30 0.09 3.78
C TYR A 75 -5.36 -1.00 3.63
N ALA A 76 -5.91 -1.20 2.43
CA ALA A 76 -6.87 -2.27 2.18
C ALA A 76 -6.22 -3.65 2.38
N LEU A 77 -5.01 -3.88 1.85
CA LEU A 77 -4.28 -5.13 2.08
C LEU A 77 -3.97 -5.35 3.56
N LEU A 78 -3.53 -4.31 4.27
CA LEU A 78 -3.30 -4.39 5.71
C LEU A 78 -4.58 -4.75 6.47
N ALA A 79 -5.71 -4.13 6.11
CA ALA A 79 -7.00 -4.41 6.72
C ALA A 79 -7.46 -5.85 6.45
N VAL A 80 -7.32 -6.33 5.22
CA VAL A 80 -7.63 -7.73 4.86
C VAL A 80 -6.74 -8.71 5.66
N ALA A 81 -5.45 -8.42 5.79
CA ALA A 81 -4.53 -9.21 6.60
C ALA A 81 -4.91 -9.20 8.09
N ALA A 82 -5.26 -8.04 8.63
CA ALA A 82 -5.71 -7.90 10.01
C ALA A 82 -7.01 -8.68 10.28
N VAL A 83 -7.99 -8.62 9.37
CA VAL A 83 -9.23 -9.40 9.46
C VAL A 83 -8.93 -10.90 9.42
N SER A 84 -8.08 -11.35 8.49
CA SER A 84 -7.66 -12.75 8.39
C SER A 84 -6.97 -13.22 9.67
N TYR A 85 -6.17 -12.36 10.29
CA TYR A 85 -5.47 -12.66 11.53
C TYR A 85 -6.45 -12.75 12.72
N SER A 86 -7.32 -11.75 12.89
CA SER A 86 -8.21 -11.61 14.05
C SER A 86 -9.47 -12.46 14.00
N VAL A 87 -9.93 -12.85 12.81
CA VAL A 87 -11.18 -13.61 12.60
C VAL A 87 -10.84 -14.96 11.95
N PRO A 88 -10.63 -16.04 12.73
CA PRO A 88 -10.25 -17.35 12.19
C PRO A 88 -11.20 -17.87 11.09
N PRO A 89 -12.54 -17.71 11.18
CA PRO A 89 -13.46 -18.10 10.11
C PRO A 89 -13.30 -17.32 8.81
N ALA A 90 -12.69 -16.13 8.83
CA ALA A 90 -12.49 -15.31 7.64
C ALA A 90 -11.32 -15.81 6.78
N ARG A 91 -10.36 -16.56 7.36
CA ARG A 91 -9.17 -17.06 6.66
C ARG A 91 -9.49 -17.84 5.39
N ARG A 92 -10.59 -18.61 5.40
CA ARG A 92 -11.04 -19.41 4.25
C ARG A 92 -11.49 -18.56 3.04
N PHE A 93 -11.76 -17.28 3.24
CA PHE A 93 -12.19 -16.34 2.19
C PHE A 93 -11.09 -15.37 1.77
N VAL A 94 -10.00 -15.30 2.54
CA VAL A 94 -8.87 -14.39 2.28
C VAL A 94 -7.80 -15.17 1.53
N SER A 95 -7.69 -14.90 0.23
CA SER A 95 -6.62 -15.38 -0.65
C SER A 95 -6.00 -14.19 -1.38
N VAL A 96 -4.86 -14.41 -2.05
CA VAL A 96 -4.26 -13.37 -2.91
C VAL A 96 -5.24 -12.97 -4.03
N GLU A 97 -5.96 -13.95 -4.58
CA GLU A 97 -6.96 -13.76 -5.63
C GLU A 97 -8.14 -12.90 -5.20
N THR A 98 -8.49 -12.86 -3.91
CA THR A 98 -9.58 -12.01 -3.40
C THR A 98 -9.08 -10.70 -2.81
N ALA A 99 -7.92 -10.70 -2.15
CA ALA A 99 -7.37 -9.53 -1.47
C ALA A 99 -6.87 -8.45 -2.44
N VAL A 100 -6.18 -8.85 -3.52
CA VAL A 100 -5.64 -7.92 -4.52
C VAL A 100 -6.74 -7.16 -5.27
N PRO A 101 -7.78 -7.79 -5.85
CA PRO A 101 -8.84 -7.04 -6.52
C PRO A 101 -9.64 -6.18 -5.55
N PHE A 102 -9.88 -6.63 -4.32
CA PHE A 102 -10.50 -5.79 -3.28
C PHE A 102 -9.68 -4.53 -3.02
N ALA A 103 -8.37 -4.66 -2.80
CA ALA A 103 -7.49 -3.52 -2.60
C ALA A 103 -7.43 -2.60 -3.82
N ALA A 104 -7.48 -3.15 -5.04
CA ALA A 104 -7.53 -2.38 -6.28
C ALA A 104 -8.83 -1.55 -6.38
N VAL A 105 -9.99 -2.13 -6.03
CA VAL A 105 -11.26 -1.39 -5.98
C VAL A 105 -11.20 -0.26 -4.97
N CYS A 106 -10.65 -0.50 -3.76
CA CYS A 106 -10.44 0.55 -2.75
C CYS A 106 -9.53 1.67 -3.28
N ALA A 107 -8.45 1.31 -3.97
CA ALA A 107 -7.52 2.27 -4.56
C ALA A 107 -8.18 3.16 -5.63
N ILE A 108 -8.97 2.55 -6.53
CA ILE A 108 -9.72 3.26 -7.56
C ILE A 108 -10.77 4.17 -6.93
N ALA A 109 -11.53 3.68 -5.95
CA ALA A 109 -12.53 4.48 -5.25
C ALA A 109 -11.89 5.69 -4.56
N ALA A 110 -10.78 5.49 -3.84
CA ALA A 110 -10.04 6.56 -3.18
C ALA A 110 -9.48 7.57 -4.18
N PHE A 111 -8.93 7.11 -5.30
CA PHE A 111 -8.45 7.97 -6.39
C PHE A 111 -9.59 8.85 -6.96
N LEU A 112 -10.74 8.24 -7.27
CA LEU A 112 -11.89 8.96 -7.82
C LEU A 112 -12.48 9.96 -6.83
N LEU A 113 -12.59 9.58 -5.56
CA LEU A 113 -13.03 10.47 -4.48
C LEU A 113 -12.06 11.64 -4.31
N ALA A 114 -10.74 11.36 -4.27
CA ALA A 114 -9.73 12.39 -4.13
C ALA A 114 -9.71 13.35 -5.32
N ARG A 115 -9.96 12.84 -6.54
CA ARG A 115 -10.09 13.66 -7.74
C ARG A 115 -11.34 14.52 -7.71
N ARG A 116 -12.48 13.98 -7.23
CA ARG A 116 -13.76 14.69 -7.13
C ARG A 116 -13.75 15.78 -6.05
N TYR A 117 -13.07 15.56 -4.94
CA TYR A 117 -13.02 16.47 -3.79
C TYR A 117 -11.66 17.18 -3.66
N ALA A 118 -10.92 17.35 -4.77
CA ALA A 118 -9.59 17.95 -4.76
C ALA A 118 -9.55 19.35 -4.08
N THR A 119 -10.66 20.09 -4.11
CA THR A 119 -10.81 21.39 -3.45
C THR A 119 -10.94 21.31 -1.92
N ARG A 120 -11.33 20.17 -1.35
CA ARG A 120 -11.49 19.96 0.11
C ARG A 120 -10.30 19.26 0.77
N ILE A 121 -9.40 18.66 -0.03
CA ILE A 121 -8.23 17.90 0.42
C ILE A 121 -6.95 18.78 0.33
N ALA A 122 -7.15 20.10 0.17
CA ALA A 122 -6.12 21.11 0.01
C ALA A 122 -5.23 21.25 1.25
#